data_AF-A0A6V7M1C2-F1
#
_entry.id   AF-A0A6V7M1C2-F1
#
_cell.length_a   1.000
_cell.length_b   1.000
_cell.length_c   1.000
_cell.angle_alpha   90.00
_cell.angle_beta   90.00
_cell.angle_gamma   90.00
#
_symmetry.space_group_name_H-M   'P 1'
#
loop_
_entity.id
_entity.type
_entity.pdbx_description
1 polymer ?
#
loop_
_entity_poly.entity_id
_entity_poly.type
_entity_poly.pdbx_seq_one_letter_code
_entity_poly.pdbx_strand_id
1 'polypeptide(L)' 'RVVRGGAADKSGLFNEGDEVLEVNGVEMRGKSVNEVCDILAGMQGSLTFLVLPASNNYRNNVANIRRDDNTQ' A
#
# COMPACT_ATOMS: atom_id res chain seq x y z
N ARG A 1 -0.05 2.29 6.74
CA ARG A 1 0.03 3.77 6.81
C ARG A 1 1.20 4.23 5.96
N VAL A 2 1.06 5.31 5.19
CA VAL A 2 2.18 5.94 4.49
C VAL A 2 2.57 7.22 5.24
N VAL A 3 3.82 7.32 5.68
CA VAL A 3 4.29 8.45 6.51
C VAL A 3 4.71 9.61 5.62
N ARG A 4 4.05 10.77 5.79
CA ARG A 4 4.33 11.99 5.03
C ARG A 4 5.80 12.39 5.10
N GLY A 5 6.39 12.72 3.96
CA GLY A 5 7.80 13.11 3.82
C GLY A 5 8.80 11.94 3.88
N GLY A 6 8.32 10.71 4.13
CA GLY A 6 9.13 9.49 4.07
C GLY A 6 9.39 9.03 2.63
N ALA A 7 10.23 8.00 2.48
CA ALA A 7 10.60 7.48 1.16
C ALA A 7 9.39 6.91 0.37
N ALA A 8 8.50 6.18 1.04
CA ALA A 8 7.29 5.61 0.42
C ALA A 8 6.27 6.68 -0.02
N ASP A 9 6.16 7.77 0.74
CA ASP A 9 5.32 8.93 0.37
C ASP A 9 5.89 9.64 -0.85
N LYS A 10 7.20 9.90 -0.84
CA LYS A 10 7.90 10.59 -1.92
C LYS A 10 7.98 9.77 -3.21
N SER A 11 7.96 8.45 -3.14
CA SER A 11 7.95 7.61 -4.34
C SER A 11 6.59 7.62 -5.06
N GLY A 12 5.49 7.83 -4.32
CA GLY A 12 4.13 7.75 -4.86
C GLY A 12 3.72 6.34 -5.32
N LEU A 13 4.51 5.32 -4.99
CA LEU A 13 4.30 3.94 -5.43
C LEU A 13 3.44 3.11 -4.46
N PHE A 14 3.26 3.61 -3.23
CA PHE A 14 2.53 2.91 -2.18
C PHE A 14 1.27 3.66 -1.80
N ASN A 15 0.19 2.91 -1.62
CA ASN A 15 -1.07 3.37 -1.07
C ASN A 15 -1.37 2.69 0.25
N GLU A 16 -2.22 3.33 1.06
CA GLU A 16 -2.74 2.66 2.24
C GLU A 16 -3.60 1.46 1.82
N GLY A 17 -3.30 0.31 2.41
CA GLY A 17 -3.97 -0.96 2.10
C GLY A 17 -3.20 -1.88 1.15
N ASP A 18 -2.09 -1.44 0.57
CA ASP A 18 -1.21 -2.34 -0.20
C ASP A 18 -0.61 -3.40 0.73
N GLU A 19 -0.64 -4.67 0.30
CA GLU A 19 -0.01 -5.78 1.02
C GLU A 19 1.37 -6.05 0.45
N VAL A 20 2.40 -6.02 1.29
CA VAL A 20 3.77 -6.37 0.89
C VAL A 20 3.95 -7.89 0.93
N LEU A 21 4.28 -8.49 -0.22
CA LEU A 21 4.54 -9.91 -0.34
C LEU A 21 6.03 -10.22 -0.21
N GLU A 22 6.88 -9.44 -0.88
CA GLU A 22 8.32 -9.63 -0.88
C GLU A 22 9.07 -8.30 -0.93
N VAL A 23 10.27 -8.28 -0.36
CA VAL A 23 11.22 -7.16 -0.50
C VAL A 23 12.59 -7.72 -0.83
N ASN A 24 13.15 -7.31 -1.98
CA ASN A 24 14.43 -7.81 -2.49
C ASN A 24 14.52 -9.35 -2.52
N GLY A 25 13.41 -10.02 -2.86
CA GLY A 25 13.32 -11.49 -2.92
C GLY A 25 13.15 -12.20 -1.56
N VAL A 26 13.01 -11.45 -0.46
CA VAL A 26 12.68 -12.01 0.86
C VAL A 26 11.18 -11.98 1.05
N GLU A 27 10.56 -13.14 1.31
CA GLU A 27 9.12 -13.26 1.59
C GLU A 27 8.75 -12.61 2.93
N MET A 28 7.63 -11.87 2.92
CA MET A 28 7.11 -11.13 4.07
C MET A 28 5.93 -11.85 4.75
N ARG A 29 5.23 -12.74 4.03
CA ARG A 29 4.09 -13.48 4.59
C ARG A 29 4.53 -14.36 5.76
N GLY A 30 3.67 -14.42 6.78
CA GLY A 30 3.94 -15.18 8.01
C GLY A 30 4.92 -14.53 8.99
N LYS A 31 5.55 -13.40 8.63
CA LYS A 31 6.41 -12.64 9.54
C LYS A 31 5.59 -11.65 10.36
N SER A 32 5.96 -11.47 11.62
CA SER A 32 5.45 -10.40 12.45
C SER A 32 5.96 -9.03 11.98
N VAL A 33 5.26 -7.97 12.37
CA VAL A 33 5.67 -6.59 12.04
C VAL A 33 7.08 -6.28 12.54
N ASN A 34 7.44 -6.77 13.73
CA ASN A 34 8.78 -6.55 14.29
C ASN A 34 9.86 -7.24 13.44
N GLU A 35 9.65 -8.49 13.03
CA GLU A 35 10.59 -9.20 12.14
C GLU A 35 10.74 -8.50 10.80
N VAL A 36 9.63 -8.01 10.22
CA VAL A 36 9.68 -7.23 8.97
C VAL A 36 10.48 -5.94 9.17
N CYS A 37 10.29 -5.24 10.29
CA CYS A 37 11.06 -4.05 10.62
C CYS A 37 12.56 -4.34 10.73
N ASP A 38 12.94 -5.42 11.43
CA ASP A 38 14.35 -5.82 11.59
C ASP A 38 14.98 -6.17 10.23
N ILE A 39 14.25 -6.90 9.38
CA ILE A 39 14.69 -7.22 8.02
C ILE A 39 14.92 -5.94 7.21
N LEU A 40 13.94 -5.03 7.18
CA LEU A 40 14.02 -3.79 6.40
C LEU A 40 15.09 -2.84 6.93
N ALA A 41 15.30 -2.79 8.24
CA ALA A 41 16.35 -1.97 8.87
C ALA A 41 17.76 -2.43 8.48
N GLY A 42 17.94 -3.72 8.19
CA GLY A 42 19.20 -4.28 7.72
C GLY A 42 19.45 -4.09 6.21
N MET A 43 18.45 -3.72 5.43
CA MET A 43 18.59 -3.53 3.98
C MET A 43 19.13 -2.14 3.64
N GLN A 44 19.91 -2.06 2.56
CA GLN A 44 20.52 -0.81 2.08
C GLN A 44 20.39 -0.71 0.56
N GLY A 45 20.50 0.51 0.04
CA GLY A 45 20.40 0.78 -1.39
C GLY A 45 18.95 0.70 -1.89
N SER A 46 18.78 0.21 -3.11
CA SER A 46 17.46 0.10 -3.74
C SER A 46 16.66 -1.04 -3.14
N LEU A 47 15.39 -0.77 -2.84
CA LEU A 47 14.42 -1.78 -2.38
C LEU A 47 13.39 -2.00 -3.48
N THR A 48 13.31 -3.24 -3.96
CA THR A 48 12.30 -3.71 -4.90
C THR A 48 11.23 -4.46 -4.14
N PHE A 49 9.98 -4.06 -4.32
CA PHE A 49 8.85 -4.64 -3.60
C PHE A 49 7.94 -5.41 -4.56
N LEU A 50 7.48 -6.58 -4.13
CA LEU A 50 6.32 -7.24 -4.69
C LEU A 50 5.13 -6.93 -3.79
N VAL A 51 4.07 -6.35 -4.36
CA VAL A 51 2.89 -5.92 -3.60
C VAL A 51 1.60 -6.43 -4.23
N LEU A 52 0.58 -6.67 -3.40
CA LEU A 52 -0.81 -6.73 -3.84
C LEU A 52 -1.43 -5.34 -3.64
N PRO A 53 -1.92 -4.68 -4.71
CA PRO A 53 -2.56 -3.38 -4.58
C PRO A 53 -3.81 -3.44 -3.71
N ALA A 54 -4.04 -2.40 -2.92
CA ALA A 54 -5.28 -2.21 -2.17
C ALA A 54 -6.49 -2.35 -3.12
N SER A 55 -7.43 -3.24 -2.80
CA SER A 55 -8.64 -3.41 -3.60
C SER A 55 -9.47 -2.12 -3.59
N ASN A 56 -9.71 -1.53 -4.76
CA ASN A 56 -10.40 -0.25 -4.94
C ASN A 56 -11.92 -0.29 -4.66
N ASN A 57 -12.41 -1.26 -3.88
CA ASN A 57 -13.84 -1.57 -3.70
C ASN A 57 -14.62 -0.56 -2.83
N TYR A 58 -14.02 0.55 -2.39
CA TYR A 58 -14.71 1.60 -1.61
C TYR A 58 -14.79 2.97 -2.28
N ARG A 59 -14.43 3.13 -3.56
CA ARG A 59 -14.61 4.41 -4.30
C ARG A 59 -15.83 4.46 -5.22
N ASN A 60 -16.45 3.32 -5.54
CA ASN A 60 -17.48 3.28 -6.60
C ASN A 60 -18.95 3.31 -6.14
N ASN A 61 -19.25 3.25 -4.83
CA ASN A 61 -20.65 3.25 -4.37
C ASN A 61 -21.26 4.65 -4.10
N VAL A 62 -20.45 5.68 -3.89
CA VAL A 62 -20.96 7.05 -3.62
C VAL A 62 -21.19 7.90 -4.88
N ALA A 63 -20.61 7.51 -6.02
CA ALA A 63 -20.77 8.23 -7.28
C ALA A 63 -22.08 7.91 -8.01
N ASN A 64 -22.71 6.77 -7.72
CA ASN A 64 -23.97 6.36 -8.35
C ASN A 64 -25.21 6.90 -7.62
N ILE A 65 -25.14 7.20 -6.33
CA ILE A 65 -26.32 7.67 -5.55
C ILE A 65 -26.69 9.14 -5.84
N ARG A 66 -25.74 9.95 -6.35
CA ARG A 66 -25.96 11.40 -6.58
C ARG A 66 -26.48 11.76 -7.96
N ARG A 67 -26.67 10.81 -8.87
CA ARG A 67 -27.14 11.11 -10.24
C ARG A 67 -28.65 11.03 -10.41
N ASP A 68 -29.36 10.42 -9.48
CA ASP A 68 -30.79 10.17 -9.63
C ASP A 68 -31.68 11.28 -9.04
N ASP A 69 -31.09 12.30 -8.38
CA ASP A 69 -31.83 13.41 -7.75
C ASP A 69 -31.93 14.69 -8.60
N ASN A 70 -31.45 14.71 -9.85
CA ASN A 70 -31.46 15.93 -10.69
C ASN A 70 -32.09 15.73 -12.07
N THR A 71 -33.25 15.08 -12.10
CA THR A 71 -34.23 15.22 -13.18
C THR A 71 -35.53 15.77 -12.59
N GLN A 72 -35.64 17.10 -12.53
CA GLN A 72 -36.89 17.81 -12.76
C GLN A 72 -36.70 18.72 -13.98
#